data_AF-A0A9N9QZ17-F1
#
_entry.id   AF-A0A9N9QZ17-F1
#
_cell.length_a   1.000
_cell.length_b   1.000
_cell.length_c   1.000
_cell.angle_alpha   90.00
_cell.angle_beta   90.00
_cell.angle_gamma   90.00
#
_symmetry.space_group_name_H-M   'P 1'
#
loop_
_entity.id
_entity.type
_entity.pdbx_description
1 polymer ?
#
loop_
_entity_poly.entity_id
_entity_poly.type
_entity_poly.pdbx_seq_one_letter_code
_entity_poly.pdbx_strand_id
1 'polypeptide(L)'
;MHWTHDSRPLALHGSGGVEVRDSGNGALVSEIAIAHAGPEHAGEYRCLARNLYGTDELLFKLFVKERPNIPEEVRVSEVWSRRARVTWRIARGALVSHYSLQYRPLSREVTNAPLDAPLPTLLDTWDSPEVLNLTLAISDLLHVA
;
A
#
# COMPACT_ATOMS: atom_id res chain seq x y z
N MET A 1 -8.31 -21.56 -24.93
CA MET A 1 -8.62 -20.31 -24.19
C MET A 1 -7.47 -19.35 -24.42
N HIS A 2 -7.72 -18.05 -24.39
CA HIS A 2 -6.68 -17.03 -24.48
C HIS A 2 -6.90 -15.93 -23.45
N TRP A 3 -5.80 -15.35 -22.97
CA TRP A 3 -5.82 -14.26 -22.01
C TRP A 3 -5.24 -12.98 -22.59
N THR A 4 -5.83 -11.84 -22.22
CA THR A 4 -5.33 -10.51 -22.53
C THR A 4 -5.33 -9.64 -21.29
N HIS A 5 -4.41 -8.67 -21.24
CA HIS A 5 -4.33 -7.61 -20.22
C HIS A 5 -4.41 -6.27 -20.94
N ASP A 6 -5.39 -5.44 -20.58
CA ASP A 6 -5.69 -4.15 -21.22
C ASP A 6 -5.76 -4.24 -22.76
N SER A 7 -6.44 -5.28 -23.26
CA SER A 7 -6.59 -5.61 -24.70
C SER A 7 -5.29 -5.98 -25.43
N ARG A 8 -4.19 -6.21 -24.72
CA ARG A 8 -2.91 -6.69 -25.26
C ARG A 8 -2.68 -8.15 -24.90
N PRO A 9 -1.88 -8.90 -25.69
CA PRO A 9 -1.45 -10.23 -25.30
C PRO A 9 -0.82 -10.20 -23.90
N LEU A 10 -1.28 -11.10 -23.03
CA LEU A 10 -0.82 -11.14 -21.65
C LEU A 10 0.69 -11.39 -21.59
N ALA A 11 1.43 -10.47 -20.97
CA ALA A 11 2.87 -10.57 -20.72
C ALA A 11 3.13 -10.50 -19.21
N LEU A 12 3.24 -11.66 -18.57
CA LEU A 12 3.63 -11.74 -17.15
C LEU A 12 5.15 -11.68 -17.05
N HIS A 13 5.66 -10.77 -16.23
CA HIS A 13 7.09 -10.65 -15.94
C HIS A 13 7.43 -11.37 -14.63
N GLY A 14 8.59 -12.02 -14.54
CA GLY A 14 9.03 -12.73 -13.33
C GLY A 14 8.47 -14.15 -13.20
N SER A 15 8.07 -14.56 -11.99
CA SER A 15 7.60 -15.92 -11.67
C SER A 15 6.09 -16.14 -11.91
N GLY A 16 5.39 -15.18 -12.50
CA GLY A 16 3.99 -15.32 -12.89
C GLY A 16 3.82 -16.16 -14.16
N GLY A 17 2.67 -16.81 -14.29
CA GLY A 17 2.39 -17.69 -15.42
C GLY A 17 0.91 -17.92 -15.67
N VAL A 18 0.59 -18.43 -16.86
CA VAL A 18 -0.73 -18.96 -17.19
C VAL A 18 -0.65 -20.47 -17.17
N GLU A 19 -1.47 -21.11 -16.35
CA GLU A 19 -1.61 -22.56 -16.31
C GLU A 19 -2.96 -22.96 -16.92
N VAL A 20 -2.96 -24.10 -17.61
CA VAL A 20 -4.18 -24.71 -18.13
C VAL A 20 -4.24 -26.14 -17.63
N ARG A 21 -5.32 -26.50 -16.95
CA ARG A 21 -5.51 -27.79 -16.28
C ARG A 21 -6.81 -28.43 -16.76
N ASP A 22 -6.81 -29.73 -16.98
CA ASP A 22 -8.04 -30.51 -17.18
C ASP A 22 -8.58 -30.91 -15.79
N SER A 23 -9.85 -30.61 -15.53
CA SER A 23 -10.53 -30.94 -14.28
C SER A 23 -10.91 -32.42 -14.16
N GLY A 24 -10.55 -33.27 -15.13
CA GLY A 24 -10.75 -34.72 -15.11
C GLY A 24 -12.15 -35.19 -15.49
N ASN A 25 -13.09 -34.26 -15.69
CA ASN A 25 -14.44 -34.48 -16.20
C ASN A 25 -14.64 -33.95 -17.62
N GLY A 26 -13.54 -33.62 -18.32
CA GLY A 26 -13.57 -32.99 -19.65
C GLY A 26 -13.75 -31.46 -19.61
N ALA A 27 -13.79 -30.84 -18.43
CA ALA A 27 -13.74 -29.39 -18.29
C ALA A 27 -12.29 -28.91 -18.24
N LEU A 28 -11.98 -27.94 -19.10
CA LEU A 28 -10.68 -27.26 -19.10
C LEU A 28 -10.78 -26.03 -18.19
N VAL A 29 -9.80 -25.84 -17.31
CA VAL A 29 -9.65 -24.66 -16.45
C VAL A 29 -8.38 -23.94 -16.85
N SER A 30 -8.45 -22.62 -17.04
CA SER A 30 -7.26 -21.80 -17.23
C SER A 30 -7.13 -20.81 -16.07
N GLU A 31 -5.94 -20.75 -15.49
CA GLU A 31 -5.62 -19.97 -14.30
C GLU A 31 -4.44 -19.03 -14.60
N ILE A 32 -4.52 -17.80 -14.10
CA ILE A 32 -3.41 -16.85 -14.11
C ILE A 32 -2.90 -16.73 -12.69
N ALA A 33 -1.58 -16.90 -12.51
CA ALA A 33 -0.89 -16.66 -11.27
C ALA A 33 0.05 -15.45 -11.38
N ILE A 34 -0.11 -14.47 -10.49
CA ILE A 34 0.75 -13.29 -10.35
C ILE A 34 1.39 -13.37 -8.97
N ALA A 35 2.65 -13.79 -8.89
CA ALA A 35 3.34 -14.00 -7.62
C ALA A 35 3.61 -12.70 -6.84
N HIS A 36 3.97 -11.63 -7.55
CA HIS A 36 4.27 -10.31 -6.98
C HIS A 36 3.56 -9.22 -7.79
N ALA A 37 2.37 -8.82 -7.33
CA ALA A 37 1.58 -7.80 -8.03
C ALA A 37 2.13 -6.38 -7.76
N GLY A 38 2.71 -5.79 -8.81
CA GLY A 38 3.08 -4.37 -8.88
C GLY A 38 2.07 -3.52 -9.66
N PRO A 39 2.24 -2.18 -9.69
CA PRO A 39 1.30 -1.25 -10.33
C PRO A 39 1.06 -1.54 -11.83
N GLU A 40 2.08 -2.06 -12.51
CA GLU A 40 2.03 -2.50 -13.90
C GLU A 40 1.08 -3.69 -14.15
N HIS A 41 0.70 -4.42 -13.10
CA HIS A 41 -0.26 -5.52 -13.17
C HIS A 41 -1.70 -5.04 -12.95
N ALA A 42 -1.93 -3.79 -12.55
CA ALA A 42 -3.29 -3.27 -12.45
C ALA A 42 -3.92 -3.19 -13.85
N GLY A 43 -5.24 -3.40 -13.93
CA GLY A 43 -5.95 -3.30 -15.21
C GLY A 43 -6.99 -4.40 -15.42
N GLU A 44 -7.40 -4.52 -16.66
CA GLU A 44 -8.45 -5.44 -17.10
C GLU A 44 -7.84 -6.72 -17.70
N TYR A 45 -8.12 -7.85 -17.07
CA TYR A 45 -7.77 -9.18 -17.56
C TYR A 45 -9.00 -9.81 -18.20
N ARG A 46 -8.85 -10.29 -19.44
CA ARG A 46 -9.93 -10.95 -20.17
C ARG A 46 -9.52 -12.36 -20.56
N CYS A 47 -10.32 -13.34 -20.14
CA CYS A 47 -10.23 -14.72 -20.62
C CYS A 47 -11.27 -14.94 -21.70
N LEU A 48 -10.87 -15.45 -22.85
CA LEU A 48 -11.77 -15.83 -23.93
C LEU A 48 -11.64 -17.32 -24.23
N ALA A 49 -12.75 -18.02 -24.08
CA ALA A 49 -12.90 -19.43 -24.40
C ALA A 49 -13.63 -19.57 -25.73
N ARG A 50 -13.04 -20.30 -26.68
CA ARG A 50 -13.63 -20.54 -28.00
C ARG A 50 -13.64 -22.02 -28.31
N ASN A 51 -14.78 -22.52 -28.77
CA ASN A 51 -14.95 -23.87 -29.32
C ASN A 51 -15.63 -23.78 -30.70
N LEU A 52 -16.03 -24.91 -31.27
CA LEU A 52 -16.70 -24.95 -32.59
C LEU A 52 -18.10 -24.33 -32.61
N TYR A 53 -18.72 -24.17 -31.45
CA TYR A 53 -20.12 -23.76 -31.30
C TYR A 53 -20.27 -22.29 -30.87
N GLY A 54 -19.20 -21.68 -30.37
CA GLY A 54 -19.27 -20.32 -29.89
C GLY A 54 -18.02 -19.85 -29.18
N THR A 55 -18.15 -18.65 -28.63
CA THR A 55 -17.14 -17.95 -27.85
C THR A 55 -17.80 -17.40 -26.60
N ASP A 56 -17.09 -17.48 -25.48
CA ASP A 56 -17.48 -16.87 -24.21
C ASP A 56 -16.31 -16.09 -23.63
N GLU A 57 -16.61 -15.03 -22.89
CA GLU A 57 -15.60 -14.15 -22.31
C GLU A 57 -15.86 -13.84 -20.83
N LEU A 58 -14.78 -13.79 -20.05
CA LEU A 58 -14.79 -13.40 -18.65
C LEU A 58 -13.85 -12.23 -18.42
N LEU A 59 -14.33 -11.25 -17.66
CA LEU A 59 -13.64 -10.02 -17.36
C LEU A 59 -13.28 -9.94 -15.88
N PHE A 60 -12.00 -9.72 -15.58
CA PHE A 60 -11.48 -9.53 -14.23
C PHE A 60 -10.79 -8.18 -14.15
N LYS A 61 -11.10 -7.38 -13.12
CA LYS A 61 -10.43 -6.10 -12.87
C LYS A 61 -9.52 -6.24 -11.66
N LEU A 62 -8.22 -6.09 -11.88
CA LEU A 62 -7.22 -6.12 -10.82
C LEU A 62 -6.87 -4.70 -10.38
N PHE A 63 -7.07 -4.42 -9.10
CA PHE A 63 -6.62 -3.19 -8.46
C PHE A 63 -5.43 -3.51 -7.55
N VAL A 64 -4.26 -2.96 -7.88
CA VAL A 64 -3.08 -3.08 -7.02
C VAL A 64 -3.04 -1.88 -6.08
N LYS A 65 -3.09 -2.15 -4.77
CA LYS A 65 -3.03 -1.11 -3.74
C LYS A 65 -1.57 -0.86 -3.38
N GLU A 66 -1.07 0.31 -3.73
CA GLU A 66 0.22 0.78 -3.23
C GLU A 66 0.09 1.31 -1.81
N ARG A 67 1.22 1.35 -1.09
CA ARG A 67 1.30 2.07 0.17
C ARG A 67 0.96 3.54 -0.11
N PRO A 68 0.03 4.16 0.64
CA PRO A 68 -0.21 5.59 0.53
C PRO A 68 1.07 6.38 0.65
N ASN A 69 1.17 7.48 -0.10
CA ASN A 69 2.25 8.43 0.05
C ASN A 69 2.30 8.97 1.49
N ILE A 70 3.50 9.38 1.91
CA ILE A 70 3.69 9.98 3.23
C ILE A 70 2.76 11.19 3.40
N PRO A 71 2.18 11.39 4.61
CA PRO A 71 1.36 12.57 4.87
C PRO A 71 2.15 13.86 4.61
N GLU A 72 1.48 14.85 4.04
CA GLU A 72 2.06 16.16 3.76
C GLU A 72 1.87 17.09 4.98
N GLU A 73 2.74 18.09 5.14
CA GLU A 73 2.58 19.17 6.14
C GLU A 73 2.34 18.66 7.58
N VAL A 74 3.07 17.61 7.99
CA VAL A 74 3.02 17.11 9.37
C VAL A 74 3.53 18.19 10.32
N ARG A 75 2.67 18.63 11.23
CA ARG A 75 2.98 19.66 12.22
C ARG A 75 2.29 19.42 13.55
N VAL A 76 2.92 19.89 14.61
CA VAL A 76 2.30 20.01 15.93
C VAL A 76 1.56 21.35 15.96
N SER A 77 0.23 21.32 15.99
CA SER A 77 -0.61 22.52 15.93
C SER A 77 -0.87 23.12 17.31
N GLU A 78 -1.08 22.28 18.32
CA GLU A 78 -1.36 22.70 19.69
C GLU A 78 -0.59 21.84 20.68
N VAL A 79 -0.08 22.47 21.74
CA VAL A 79 0.66 21.80 22.81
C VAL A 79 0.04 22.18 24.16
N TRP A 80 -0.29 21.15 24.93
CA TRP A 80 -0.71 21.27 26.33
C TRP A 80 0.29 20.57 27.24
N SER A 81 0.10 20.70 28.56
CA SER A 81 1.00 20.11 29.56
C SER A 81 1.27 18.61 29.40
N ARG A 82 0.30 17.82 28.91
CA ARG A 82 0.42 16.36 28.77
C ARG A 82 -0.11 15.81 27.44
N ARG A 83 -0.49 16.69 26.51
CA ARG A 83 -1.12 16.33 25.24
C ARG A 83 -0.59 17.26 24.15
N ALA A 84 -0.50 16.76 22.94
CA ALA A 84 -0.21 17.57 21.77
C ALA A 84 -1.18 17.17 20.65
N ARG A 85 -1.56 18.13 19.82
CA ARG A 85 -2.36 17.90 18.61
C ARG A 85 -1.41 17.88 17.43
N VAL A 86 -1.35 16.73 16.76
CA VAL A 86 -0.61 16.57 15.51
C VAL A 86 -1.61 16.64 14.37
N THR A 87 -1.29 17.44 13.36
CA THR A 87 -2.12 17.64 12.16
C THR A 87 -1.26 17.42 10.93
N TRP A 88 -1.84 16.81 9.90
CA TRP A 88 -1.19 16.54 8.62
C TRP A 88 -2.23 16.61 7.50
N ARG A 89 -1.78 16.73 6.26
CA ARG A 89 -2.60 16.65 5.06
C ARG A 89 -2.49 15.26 4.44
N ILE A 90 -3.62 14.70 4.03
CA ILE A 90 -3.69 13.43 3.31
C ILE A 90 -3.05 13.61 1.93
N ALA A 91 -2.13 12.72 1.57
CA ALA A 91 -1.53 12.74 0.24
C ALA A 91 -2.56 12.42 -0.85
N ARG A 92 -2.45 13.08 -2.01
CA ARG A 92 -3.40 12.91 -3.12
C ARG A 92 -3.35 11.48 -3.68
N GLY A 93 -4.50 10.98 -4.11
CA GLY A 93 -4.61 9.74 -4.88
C GLY A 93 -4.58 8.44 -4.08
N ALA A 94 -4.62 8.49 -2.74
CA ALA A 94 -4.56 7.30 -1.90
C ALA A 94 -5.81 7.13 -1.03
N LEU A 95 -6.36 5.91 -1.02
CA LEU A 95 -7.31 5.46 0.01
C LEU A 95 -6.50 5.02 1.23
N VAL A 96 -6.40 5.88 2.24
CA VAL A 96 -5.71 5.58 3.49
C VAL A 96 -6.63 4.77 4.39
N SER A 97 -6.17 3.63 4.89
CA SER A 97 -6.93 2.81 5.85
C SER A 97 -6.64 3.16 7.31
N HIS A 98 -5.38 3.50 7.61
CA HIS A 98 -4.90 3.90 8.93
C HIS A 98 -3.61 4.71 8.80
N TYR A 99 -3.23 5.39 9.89
CA TYR A 99 -1.96 6.09 10.03
C TYR A 99 -1.11 5.39 11.10
N SER A 100 0.21 5.40 10.92
CA SER A 100 1.17 5.03 11.94
C SER A 100 1.90 6.27 12.40
N LEU A 101 1.79 6.60 13.68
CA LEU A 101 2.49 7.72 14.33
C LEU A 101 3.59 7.15 15.23
N GLN A 102 4.82 7.56 14.97
CA GLN A 102 5.97 7.22 15.80
C GLN A 102 6.33 8.42 16.68
N TYR A 103 6.40 8.21 17.98
CA TYR A 103 6.76 9.23 18.96
C TYR A 103 7.95 8.76 19.79
N ARG A 104 8.91 9.64 20.03
CA ARG A 104 10.02 9.38 20.94
C ARG A 104 10.27 10.58 21.85
N PRO A 105 10.44 10.35 23.17
CA PRO A 105 10.88 11.42 24.06
C PRO A 105 12.35 11.75 23.76
N LEU A 106 12.70 13.03 23.79
CA LEU A 106 14.11 13.45 23.78
C LEU A 106 14.69 13.25 25.18
N SER A 107 15.85 12.61 25.29
CA SER A 107 16.53 12.44 26.58
C SER A 107 16.97 13.79 27.15
N ARG A 108 17.06 13.89 28.49
CA ARG A 108 17.51 15.13 29.17
C ARG A 108 18.93 15.56 28.80
N GLU A 109 19.77 14.64 28.35
CA GLU A 109 21.13 14.96 27.90
C GLU A 109 21.10 15.75 26.60
N VAL A 110 20.13 15.46 25.73
CA VAL A 110 19.92 16.17 24.45
C VAL A 110 19.26 17.54 24.67
N THR A 111 18.38 17.68 25.66
CA THR A 111 17.73 18.99 25.95
C THR A 111 18.69 20.07 26.42
N ASN A 112 19.91 19.71 26.84
CA ASN A 112 20.95 20.65 27.25
C ASN A 112 21.81 21.14 26.06
N ALA A 113 21.62 20.57 24.87
CA ALA A 113 22.32 21.00 23.67
C ALA A 113 21.75 22.34 23.16
N PRO A 114 22.57 23.21 22.53
CA PRO A 114 22.09 24.41 21.85
C PRO A 114 21.00 24.07 20.81
N LEU A 115 20.06 24.99 20.57
CA LEU A 115 18.95 24.78 19.63
C LEU A 115 19.42 24.43 18.20
N ASP A 116 20.61 24.90 17.82
CA ASP A 116 21.20 24.70 16.49
C ASP A 116 22.16 23.51 16.43
N ALA A 117 22.28 22.72 17.50
CA ALA A 117 23.15 21.56 17.50
C ALA A 117 22.58 20.48 16.56
N PRO A 118 23.43 19.83 15.73
CA PRO A 118 23.00 18.70 14.94
C PRO A 118 22.49 17.59 15.86
N LEU A 119 21.39 16.95 15.46
CA LEU A 119 20.85 15.82 16.20
C LEU A 119 21.93 14.71 16.29
N PRO A 120 22.15 14.11 17.47
CA PRO A 120 23.00 12.94 17.61
C PRO A 120 22.63 11.85 16.59
N THR A 121 23.61 11.19 15.97
CA THR A 121 23.38 10.10 14.99
C THR A 121 22.57 8.93 15.55
N LEU A 122 22.55 8.75 16.87
CA LEU A 122 21.73 7.76 17.57
C LEU A 122 20.22 8.09 17.50
N LEU A 123 19.86 9.32 17.12
CA LEU A 123 18.49 9.78 16.83
C LEU A 123 18.16 9.72 15.33
N ASP A 124 19.02 9.20 14.45
CA ASP A 124 18.65 9.08 13.03
C ASP A 124 17.65 7.94 12.76
N THR A 125 17.57 6.94 13.65
CA THR A 125 16.68 5.79 13.48
C THR A 125 15.48 5.84 14.43
N TRP A 126 14.36 5.31 13.95
CA TRP A 126 13.11 5.17 14.69
C TRP A 126 12.87 3.72 15.17
N ASP A 127 13.92 2.90 15.14
CA ASP A 127 13.89 1.47 15.50
C ASP A 127 14.34 1.21 16.95
N SER A 128 14.40 2.25 17.79
CA SER A 128 14.82 2.12 19.19
C SER A 128 13.66 1.67 20.08
N PRO A 129 13.93 0.97 21.20
CA PRO A 129 12.88 0.53 22.14
C PRO A 129 12.16 1.69 22.85
N GLU A 130 12.69 2.92 22.74
CA GLU A 130 12.08 4.13 23.30
C GLU A 130 11.00 4.74 22.39
N VAL A 131 10.90 4.26 21.15
CA VAL A 131 9.91 4.72 20.18
C VAL A 131 8.56 4.08 20.48
N LEU A 132 7.58 4.93 20.76
CA LEU A 132 6.18 4.56 20.85
C LEU A 132 5.56 4.56 19.45
N ASN A 133 5.01 3.42 19.05
CA ASN A 133 4.27 3.27 17.79
C ASN A 133 2.77 3.29 18.07
N LEU A 134 2.05 4.21 17.45
CA LEU A 134 0.60 4.36 17.58
C LEU A 134 -0.05 4.16 16.22
N THR A 135 -1.01 3.23 16.15
CA THR A 135 -1.83 3.03 14.95
C THR A 135 -3.15 3.78 15.13
N LEU A 136 -3.45 4.71 14.24
CA LEU A 136 -4.65 5.54 14.26
C LEU A 136 -5.56 5.14 13.09
N ALA A 137 -6.75 4.64 13.38
CA ALA A 137 -7.78 4.43 12.37
C ALA A 137 -8.41 5.77 11.97
N ILE A 138 -9.12 5.80 10.84
CA ILE A 138 -9.81 7.02 10.38
C ILE A 138 -10.85 7.49 11.40
N SER A 139 -11.47 6.56 12.14
CA SER A 139 -12.41 6.86 13.24
C SER A 139 -11.79 7.64 14.39
N ASP A 140 -10.47 7.53 14.58
CA ASP A 140 -9.76 8.17 15.68
C ASP A 140 -9.38 9.62 15.34
N LEU A 141 -9.57 10.02 14.08
CA LEU A 141 -9.16 11.32 13.56
C LEU A 141 -10.28 12.35 13.64
N LEU A 142 -9.95 13.50 14.22
CA LEU A 142 -10.78 14.69 14.14
C LEU A 142 -10.62 15.31 12.74
N HIS A 143 -11.70 15.41 11.99
CA HIS A 143 -11.70 16.14 10.72
C HIS A 143 -11.60 17.64 11.01
N VAL A 144 -10.55 18.28 10.49
CA VAL A 144 -10.40 19.74 10.52
C VAL A 144 -10.91 20.26 9.18
N ALA A 145 -11.99 21.04 9.22
CA ALA A 145 -12.62 21.65 8.05
C ALA A 145 -11.77 22.79 7.47
#